data_AF-A0A434A0G9-F1
#
_entry.id   AF-A0A434A0G9-F1
#
_cell.length_a   1.000
_cell.length_b   1.000
_cell.length_c   1.000
_cell.angle_alpha   90.00
_cell.angle_beta   90.00
_cell.angle_gamma   90.00
#
_symmetry.space_group_name_H-M   'P 1'
#
loop_
_entity.id
_entity.type
_entity.pdbx_description
1 polymer ?
#
loop_
_entity_poly.entity_id
_entity_poly.type
_entity_poly.pdbx_seq_one_letter_code
_entity_poly.pdbx_strand_id
1 'polypeptide(L)'
;MKILSENSILNFLPLGIKEEQLLIFDSLRITLEIIEHNYNCLETSLDKLSDSNRKKENVSITFSYAWGIIGNISRFIKLYQKLPSESNYQILDGIKHINAFRNTLQHLDERIDESLLKTKSPFYGVLTWFHKDKQTHETIPHNLFSGLYLSGMGVKFTVPDLSLSDTSVNDILIQTVDKNKIIQTNLTELINELKKICEAMEGKLQSVCNDNNLKKCDWSSRKDILIIMKS
;
A
#
# COMPACT_ATOMS: atom_id res chain seq x y z
N MET A 1 -5.76 -2.94 -9.07
CA MET A 1 -4.85 -4.12 -8.89
C MET A 1 -5.43 -5.07 -7.84
N LYS A 2 -5.28 -6.39 -8.01
CA LYS A 2 -5.76 -7.41 -7.03
C LYS A 2 -4.58 -8.14 -6.38
N ILE A 3 -4.52 -8.13 -5.06
CA ILE A 3 -3.47 -8.75 -4.23
C ILE A 3 -3.92 -10.15 -3.81
N LEU A 4 -5.15 -10.29 -3.30
CA LEU A 4 -5.71 -11.58 -2.88
C LEU A 4 -6.58 -12.16 -3.99
N SER A 5 -6.32 -13.41 -4.37
CA SER A 5 -7.21 -14.14 -5.28
C SER A 5 -8.51 -14.54 -4.57
N GLU A 6 -9.60 -14.72 -5.33
CA GLU A 6 -10.86 -15.24 -4.76
C GLU A 6 -10.68 -16.60 -4.09
N ASN A 7 -9.79 -17.42 -4.65
CA ASN A 7 -9.46 -18.76 -4.15
C ASN A 7 -8.30 -18.75 -3.14
N SER A 8 -7.92 -17.57 -2.62
CA SER A 8 -6.87 -17.44 -1.61
C SER A 8 -7.16 -18.38 -0.43
N ILE A 9 -6.13 -19.10 0.02
CA ILE A 9 -6.22 -19.92 1.23
C ILE A 9 -6.53 -19.09 2.48
N LEU A 10 -6.24 -17.78 2.48
CA LEU A 10 -6.61 -16.88 3.57
C LEU A 10 -8.13 -16.68 3.68
N ASN A 11 -8.89 -16.92 2.61
CA ASN A 11 -10.35 -16.96 2.65
C ASN A 11 -10.90 -18.27 3.23
N PHE A 12 -10.08 -19.32 3.29
CA PHE A 12 -10.48 -20.69 3.61
C PHE A 12 -9.51 -21.35 4.61
N LEU A 13 -9.11 -20.62 5.65
CA LEU A 13 -8.13 -21.09 6.64
C LEU A 13 -8.54 -22.46 7.21
N PRO A 14 -7.61 -23.42 7.35
CA PRO A 14 -7.94 -24.75 7.84
C PRO A 14 -8.23 -24.79 9.34
N LEU A 15 -9.05 -25.76 9.77
CA LEU A 15 -9.44 -25.93 11.20
C LEU A 15 -8.32 -26.45 12.11
N GLY A 16 -7.21 -26.95 11.55
CA GLY A 16 -6.10 -27.53 12.32
C GLY A 16 -4.98 -26.56 12.70
N ILE A 17 -5.10 -25.28 12.33
CA ILE A 17 -4.14 -24.25 12.73
C ILE A 17 -4.47 -23.77 14.16
N LYS A 18 -3.44 -23.42 14.93
CA LYS A 18 -3.62 -22.85 16.27
C LYS A 18 -4.42 -21.54 16.19
N GLU A 19 -5.29 -21.32 17.17
CA GLU A 19 -6.16 -20.13 17.20
C GLU A 19 -5.40 -18.81 17.02
N GLU A 20 -4.27 -18.63 17.71
CA GLU A 20 -3.42 -17.44 17.55
C GLU A 20 -2.97 -17.22 16.10
N GLN A 21 -2.54 -18.28 15.42
CA GLN A 21 -2.11 -18.20 14.02
C GLN A 21 -3.30 -17.93 13.09
N LEU A 22 -4.47 -18.49 13.39
CA LEU A 22 -5.70 -18.22 12.64
C LEU A 22 -6.06 -16.73 12.71
N LEU A 23 -6.00 -16.13 13.90
CA LEU A 23 -6.23 -14.69 14.10
C LEU A 23 -5.20 -13.82 13.37
N ILE A 24 -3.92 -14.23 13.36
CA ILE A 24 -2.87 -13.52 12.62
C ILE A 24 -3.12 -13.59 11.11
N PHE A 25 -3.45 -14.77 10.56
CA PHE A 25 -3.73 -14.92 9.13
C PHE A 25 -4.97 -14.15 8.69
N ASP A 26 -6.04 -14.14 9.49
CA ASP A 26 -7.23 -13.35 9.19
C ASP A 26 -6.94 -11.84 9.27
N SER A 27 -6.12 -11.41 10.24
CA SER A 27 -5.65 -10.02 10.33
C SER A 27 -4.82 -9.62 9.10
N LEU A 28 -3.98 -10.53 8.60
CA LEU A 28 -3.23 -10.33 7.36
C LEU A 28 -4.17 -10.22 6.15
N ARG A 29 -5.20 -11.07 6.04
CA ARG A 29 -6.22 -10.99 5.00
C ARG A 29 -6.89 -9.62 4.96
N ILE A 30 -7.46 -9.17 6.08
CA ILE A 30 -8.13 -7.85 6.17
C ILE A 30 -7.15 -6.72 5.84
N THR A 31 -5.90 -6.82 6.31
CA THR A 31 -4.88 -5.81 6.00
C THR A 31 -4.61 -5.70 4.50
N LEU A 32 -4.53 -6.83 3.80
CA LEU A 32 -4.33 -6.88 2.34
C LEU A 32 -5.54 -6.32 1.59
N GLU A 33 -6.77 -6.65 2.02
CA GLU A 33 -8.00 -6.09 1.44
C GLU A 33 -8.07 -4.56 1.59
N ILE A 34 -7.70 -4.02 2.75
CA ILE A 34 -7.63 -2.58 3.00
C ILE A 34 -6.56 -1.92 2.10
N ILE A 35 -5.40 -2.54 1.94
CA ILE A 35 -4.33 -2.03 1.06
C ILE A 35 -4.82 -1.99 -0.39
N GLU A 36 -5.44 -3.08 -0.86
CA GLU A 36 -6.02 -3.18 -2.19
C GLU A 36 -7.07 -2.10 -2.43
N HIS A 37 -8.00 -1.90 -1.48
CA HIS A 37 -9.01 -0.86 -1.56
C HIS A 37 -8.38 0.54 -1.68
N ASN A 38 -7.42 0.86 -0.80
CA ASN A 38 -6.75 2.16 -0.84
C ASN A 38 -5.99 2.38 -2.16
N TYR A 39 -5.32 1.35 -2.69
CA TYR A 39 -4.63 1.46 -3.97
C TYR A 39 -5.60 1.73 -5.13
N ASN A 40 -6.71 0.99 -5.20
CA ASN A 40 -7.72 1.19 -6.24
C ASN A 40 -8.36 2.59 -6.15
N CYS A 41 -8.63 3.08 -4.93
CA CYS A 41 -9.12 4.43 -4.71
C CYS A 41 -8.10 5.50 -5.10
N LEU A 42 -6.82 5.29 -4.78
CA LEU A 42 -5.72 6.17 -5.17
C LEU A 42 -5.61 6.26 -6.69
N GLU A 43 -5.51 5.12 -7.37
CA GLU A 43 -5.42 5.01 -8.83
C GLU A 43 -6.58 5.73 -9.52
N THR A 44 -7.81 5.43 -9.08
CA THR A 44 -9.03 6.09 -9.59
C THR A 44 -9.02 7.61 -9.36
N SER A 45 -8.52 8.05 -8.20
CA SER A 45 -8.44 9.47 -7.88
C SER A 45 -7.40 10.19 -8.74
N LEU A 46 -6.25 9.57 -9.00
CA LEU A 46 -5.19 10.14 -9.83
C LEU A 46 -5.58 10.17 -11.31
N ASP A 47 -6.25 9.14 -11.80
CA ASP A 47 -6.81 9.09 -13.15
C ASP A 47 -7.77 10.28 -13.38
N LYS A 48 -8.70 10.50 -12.45
CA LYS A 48 -9.61 11.66 -12.49
C LYS A 48 -8.91 13.01 -12.44
N LEU A 49 -7.79 13.11 -11.70
CA LEU A 49 -6.99 14.34 -11.60
C LEU A 49 -6.10 14.59 -12.82
N SER A 50 -5.92 13.58 -13.67
CA SER A 50 -5.17 13.68 -14.93
C SER A 50 -6.01 14.31 -16.05
N ASP A 51 -7.34 14.36 -15.90
CA ASP A 51 -8.24 15.06 -16.81
C ASP A 51 -8.19 16.57 -16.58
N SER A 52 -7.61 17.30 -17.54
CA SER A 52 -7.44 18.75 -17.50
C SER A 52 -8.75 19.54 -17.42
N ASN A 53 -9.88 18.92 -17.76
CA ASN A 53 -11.20 19.58 -17.76
C ASN A 53 -11.94 19.47 -16.41
N ARG A 54 -11.41 18.70 -15.45
CA ARG A 54 -12.03 18.52 -14.14
C ARG A 54 -11.52 19.53 -13.11
N LYS A 55 -12.44 20.02 -12.27
CA LYS A 55 -12.07 20.79 -11.08
C LYS A 55 -11.32 19.88 -10.11
N LYS A 56 -10.27 20.44 -9.50
CA LYS A 56 -9.52 19.82 -8.42
C LYS A 56 -10.38 19.82 -7.15
N GLU A 57 -11.07 18.72 -6.90
CA GLU A 57 -11.89 18.53 -5.70
C GLU A 57 -11.32 17.39 -4.85
N ASN A 58 -11.44 17.52 -3.53
CA ASN A 58 -11.05 16.50 -2.57
C ASN A 58 -9.60 16.01 -2.65
N VAL A 59 -8.67 16.83 -3.17
CA VAL A 59 -7.23 16.48 -3.31
C VAL A 59 -6.61 15.87 -2.05
N SER A 60 -7.00 16.34 -0.87
CA SER A 60 -6.49 15.82 0.41
C SER A 60 -6.83 14.33 0.63
N ILE A 61 -7.97 13.83 0.12
CA ILE A 61 -8.33 12.41 0.26
C ILE A 61 -7.39 11.50 -0.54
N THR A 62 -6.86 11.99 -1.66
CA THR A 62 -5.88 11.27 -2.49
C THR A 62 -4.63 10.94 -1.67
N PHE A 63 -4.13 11.89 -0.88
CA PHE A 63 -3.03 11.64 0.05
C PHE A 63 -3.42 10.65 1.16
N SER A 64 -4.66 10.73 1.67
CA SER A 64 -5.14 9.78 2.67
C SER A 64 -5.05 8.33 2.17
N TYR A 65 -5.42 8.05 0.92
CA TYR A 65 -5.26 6.71 0.34
C TYR A 65 -3.81 6.28 0.26
N ALA A 66 -2.90 7.15 -0.20
CA ALA A 66 -1.46 6.86 -0.26
C ALA A 66 -0.87 6.53 1.12
N TRP A 67 -1.20 7.34 2.13
CA TRP A 67 -0.78 7.11 3.51
C TRP A 67 -1.48 5.89 4.14
N GLY A 68 -2.70 5.58 3.71
CA GLY A 68 -3.43 4.36 4.07
C GLY A 68 -2.69 3.10 3.61
N ILE A 69 -2.14 3.11 2.39
CA ILE A 69 -1.28 2.02 1.88
C ILE A 69 -0.04 1.88 2.77
N ILE A 70 0.73 2.97 2.93
CA ILE A 70 1.97 2.99 3.75
C ILE A 70 1.72 2.44 5.16
N GLY A 71 0.68 2.95 5.82
CA GLY A 71 0.33 2.57 7.18
C GLY A 71 -0.03 1.09 7.29
N ASN A 72 -0.80 0.56 6.34
CA ASN A 72 -1.22 -0.83 6.37
C ASN A 72 -0.11 -1.80 5.93
N ILE A 73 0.81 -1.43 5.03
CA ILE A 73 2.01 -2.23 4.75
C ILE A 73 2.89 -2.33 6.02
N SER A 74 3.08 -1.23 6.74
CA SER A 74 3.81 -1.26 8.02
C SER A 74 3.14 -2.18 9.05
N ARG A 75 1.79 -2.22 9.11
CA ARG A 75 1.04 -3.17 9.96
C ARG A 75 1.20 -4.61 9.48
N PHE A 76 1.11 -4.85 8.17
CA PHE A 76 1.33 -6.16 7.55
C PHE A 76 2.68 -6.75 7.95
N ILE A 77 3.77 -5.96 7.86
CA ILE A 77 5.12 -6.39 8.28
C ILE A 77 5.11 -6.88 9.73
N LYS A 78 4.50 -6.12 10.65
CA LYS A 78 4.44 -6.47 12.07
C LYS A 78 3.60 -7.71 12.34
N LEU A 79 2.48 -7.88 11.64
CA LEU A 79 1.63 -9.06 11.74
C LEU A 79 2.34 -10.30 11.19
N TYR A 80 2.98 -10.19 10.02
CA TYR A 80 3.72 -11.28 9.39
C TYR A 80 4.88 -11.76 10.29
N GLN A 81 5.54 -10.84 10.97
CA GLN A 81 6.60 -11.15 11.94
C GLN A 81 6.12 -11.90 13.20
N LYS A 82 4.81 -12.09 13.38
CA LYS A 82 4.27 -12.97 14.43
C LYS A 82 4.16 -14.42 14.00
N LEU A 83 4.25 -14.71 12.70
CA LEU A 83 4.27 -16.07 12.20
C LEU A 83 5.67 -16.70 12.35
N PRO A 84 5.78 -18.03 12.47
CA PRO A 84 7.07 -18.71 12.46
C PRO A 84 7.86 -18.44 11.17
N SER A 85 9.18 -18.25 11.27
CA SER A 85 10.06 -18.05 10.11
C SER A 85 11.44 -18.67 10.32
N GLU A 86 11.88 -19.46 9.34
CA GLU A 86 13.23 -20.05 9.31
C GLU A 86 14.28 -19.09 8.72
N SER A 87 13.85 -18.08 7.96
CA SER A 87 14.72 -17.15 7.23
C SER A 87 14.79 -15.76 7.87
N ASN A 88 14.42 -15.63 9.15
CA ASN A 88 14.35 -14.35 9.86
C ASN A 88 13.62 -13.25 9.05
N TYR A 89 12.53 -13.63 8.36
CA TYR A 89 11.68 -12.72 7.60
C TYR A 89 12.39 -11.92 6.48
N GLN A 90 13.44 -12.47 5.85
CA GLN A 90 14.12 -11.86 4.69
C GLN A 90 13.18 -11.52 3.53
N ILE A 91 12.08 -12.27 3.37
CA ILE A 91 11.07 -12.01 2.32
C ILE A 91 10.43 -10.61 2.43
N LEU A 92 10.51 -9.97 3.60
CA LEU A 92 9.96 -8.63 3.84
C LEU A 92 10.94 -7.50 3.47
N ASP A 93 12.20 -7.80 3.13
CA ASP A 93 13.26 -6.79 2.98
C ASP A 93 12.92 -5.72 1.93
N GLY A 94 12.27 -6.10 0.83
CA GLY A 94 11.84 -5.16 -0.22
C GLY A 94 10.85 -4.08 0.25
N ILE A 95 10.05 -4.37 1.29
CA ILE A 95 9.01 -3.44 1.76
C ILE A 95 9.34 -2.79 3.12
N LYS A 96 10.45 -3.15 3.76
CA LYS A 96 10.78 -2.69 5.14
C LYS A 96 11.03 -1.19 5.25
N HIS A 97 11.51 -0.55 4.19
CA HIS A 97 11.79 0.90 4.16
C HIS A 97 10.54 1.75 4.40
N ILE A 98 9.34 1.19 4.19
CA ILE A 98 8.05 1.87 4.41
C ILE A 98 7.87 2.36 5.86
N ASN A 99 8.57 1.73 6.82
CA ASN A 99 8.52 2.14 8.21
C ASN A 99 9.09 3.54 8.44
N ALA A 100 10.04 4.00 7.63
CA ALA A 100 10.54 5.37 7.70
C ALA A 100 9.42 6.38 7.39
N PHE A 101 8.65 6.14 6.31
CA PHE A 101 7.49 6.95 5.93
C PHE A 101 6.43 6.96 7.04
N ARG A 102 6.07 5.78 7.55
CA ARG A 102 5.07 5.65 8.62
C ARG A 102 5.51 6.40 9.89
N ASN A 103 6.80 6.36 10.22
CA ASN A 103 7.33 7.06 11.39
C ASN A 103 7.37 8.57 11.18
N THR A 104 7.65 9.06 9.97
CA THR A 104 7.51 10.49 9.63
C THR A 104 6.12 10.99 9.99
N LEU A 105 5.07 10.29 9.54
CA LEU A 105 3.69 10.73 9.77
C LEU A 105 3.28 10.63 11.24
N GLN A 106 3.74 9.61 11.98
CA GLN A 106 3.39 9.43 13.38
C GLN A 106 4.04 10.49 14.29
N HIS A 107 5.29 10.86 14.02
CA HIS A 107 6.05 11.81 14.83
C HIS A 107 6.04 13.21 14.19
N LEU A 108 4.91 13.57 13.58
CA LEU A 108 4.74 14.85 12.87
C LEU A 108 4.95 16.04 13.81
N ASP A 109 4.31 16.02 14.97
CA ASP A 109 4.35 17.06 16.00
C ASP A 109 5.79 17.40 16.43
N GLU A 110 6.62 16.38 16.62
CA GLU A 110 8.03 16.53 17.00
C GLU A 110 8.92 17.05 15.85
N ARG A 111 8.43 17.04 14.61
CA ARG A 111 9.24 17.22 13.39
C ARG A 111 8.79 18.38 12.51
N ILE A 112 7.83 19.20 12.95
CA ILE A 112 7.32 20.34 12.17
C ILE A 112 8.47 21.27 11.76
N ASP A 113 9.32 21.67 12.71
CA ASP A 113 10.38 22.64 12.45
C ASP A 113 11.51 22.08 11.57
N GLU A 114 11.86 20.81 11.76
CA GLU A 114 12.90 20.14 10.97
C GLU A 114 12.42 19.83 9.56
N SER A 115 11.21 19.28 9.42
CA SER A 115 10.69 18.81 8.15
C SER A 115 10.11 19.93 7.30
N LEU A 116 9.31 20.84 7.87
CA LEU A 116 8.58 21.85 7.10
C LEU A 116 9.46 23.06 6.72
N LEU A 117 10.16 23.63 7.71
CA LEU A 117 10.85 24.91 7.53
C LEU A 117 12.19 24.78 6.80
N LYS A 118 12.94 23.69 7.02
CA LYS A 118 14.25 23.50 6.39
C LYS A 118 14.17 22.96 4.96
N THR A 119 13.28 22.01 4.69
CA THR A 119 13.21 21.37 3.38
C THR A 119 12.25 22.06 2.40
N LYS A 120 11.37 22.94 2.89
CA LYS A 120 10.29 23.57 2.14
C LYS A 120 9.36 22.58 1.40
N SER A 121 9.42 21.29 1.75
CA SER A 121 8.58 20.24 1.17
C SER A 121 7.26 20.14 1.93
N PRO A 122 6.12 19.87 1.25
CA PRO A 122 4.86 19.66 1.92
C PRO A 122 4.93 18.40 2.79
N PHE A 123 4.30 18.48 3.96
CA PHE A 123 4.43 17.45 4.98
C PHE A 123 3.80 16.11 4.56
N TYR A 124 2.55 16.13 4.09
CA TYR A 124 1.89 14.93 3.55
C TYR A 124 2.43 14.51 2.18
N GLY A 125 3.43 15.22 1.67
CA GLY A 125 4.25 14.83 0.55
C GLY A 125 3.78 15.37 -0.81
N VAL A 126 4.46 14.86 -1.82
CA VAL A 126 4.16 15.07 -3.23
C VAL A 126 3.86 13.69 -3.83
N LEU A 127 2.72 13.57 -4.49
CA LEU A 127 2.41 12.42 -5.32
C LEU A 127 2.83 12.72 -6.75
N THR A 128 3.58 11.82 -7.35
CA THR A 128 3.96 11.87 -8.75
C THR A 128 3.45 10.61 -9.43
N TRP A 129 2.86 10.72 -10.60
CA TRP A 129 2.43 9.57 -11.40
C TRP A 129 2.56 9.87 -12.88
N PHE A 130 2.56 8.82 -13.68
CA PHE A 130 2.71 8.92 -15.12
C PHE A 130 1.39 8.51 -15.78
N HIS A 131 0.74 9.50 -16.39
CA HIS A 131 -0.52 9.30 -17.08
C HIS A 131 -0.25 8.96 -18.54
N LYS A 132 -0.71 7.79 -19.00
CA LYS A 132 -0.65 7.37 -20.40
C LYS A 132 -1.95 7.72 -21.10
N ASP A 133 -1.89 8.69 -22.02
CA ASP A 133 -3.05 9.07 -22.82
C ASP A 133 -3.46 7.91 -23.74
N LYS A 134 -4.75 7.55 -23.73
CA LYS A 134 -5.25 6.40 -24.49
C LYS A 134 -5.35 6.65 -26.00
N GLN A 135 -5.43 7.91 -26.42
CA GLN A 135 -5.53 8.30 -27.83
C GLN A 135 -4.16 8.56 -28.44
N THR A 136 -3.29 9.29 -27.74
CA THR A 136 -1.97 9.68 -28.28
C THR A 136 -0.86 8.71 -27.88
N HIS A 137 -1.08 7.84 -26.89
CA HIS A 137 -0.08 7.00 -26.23
C HIS A 137 1.08 7.78 -25.59
N GLU A 138 0.96 9.11 -25.49
CA GLU A 138 1.94 9.94 -24.80
C GLU A 138 1.89 9.69 -23.29
N THR A 139 3.06 9.73 -22.66
CA THR A 139 3.21 9.62 -21.21
C THR A 139 3.48 11.00 -20.63
N ILE A 140 2.58 11.46 -19.77
CA ILE A 140 2.66 12.80 -19.17
C ILE A 140 2.87 12.66 -17.66
N PRO A 141 3.99 13.15 -17.10
CA PRO A 141 4.21 13.16 -15.67
C PRO A 141 3.31 14.20 -15.00
N HIS A 142 2.63 13.77 -13.95
CA HIS A 142 1.77 14.63 -13.13
C HIS A 142 2.32 14.71 -11.72
N ASN A 143 2.15 15.87 -11.08
CA ASN A 143 2.58 16.12 -9.72
C ASN A 143 1.45 16.77 -8.93
N LEU A 144 1.20 16.24 -7.73
CA LEU A 144 0.21 16.74 -6.79
C LEU A 144 0.90 17.02 -5.46
N PHE A 145 0.83 18.26 -5.01
CA PHE A 145 1.46 18.71 -3.76
C PHE A 145 0.41 18.77 -2.66
N SER A 146 0.72 18.23 -1.47
CA SER A 146 -0.18 18.36 -0.33
C SER A 146 -0.06 19.75 0.30
N GLY A 147 -0.73 20.74 -0.30
CA GLY A 147 -0.74 22.13 0.17
C GLY A 147 -0.07 23.10 -0.81
N LEU A 148 0.69 24.06 -0.26
CA LEU A 148 1.29 25.14 -1.06
C LEU A 148 2.56 24.70 -1.78
N TYR A 149 2.67 25.09 -3.04
CA TYR A 149 3.92 25.00 -3.78
C TYR A 149 4.81 26.21 -3.49
N LEU A 150 6.02 25.97 -2.99
CA LEU A 150 7.05 26.96 -2.72
C LEU A 150 8.22 26.76 -3.69
N SER A 151 8.74 27.88 -4.22
CA SER A 151 9.89 27.85 -5.13
C SER A 151 11.10 27.17 -4.49
N GLY A 152 11.78 26.31 -5.26
CA GLY A 152 12.94 25.52 -4.81
C GLY A 152 12.61 24.13 -4.29
N MET A 153 11.34 23.72 -4.28
CA MET A 153 10.98 22.32 -4.07
C MET A 153 11.42 21.45 -5.25
N GLY A 154 12.51 20.72 -5.07
CA GLY A 154 12.94 19.72 -6.03
C GLY A 154 12.05 18.49 -5.95
N VAL A 155 11.28 18.23 -7.00
CA VAL A 155 10.70 16.91 -7.26
C VAL A 155 11.60 16.23 -8.28
N LYS A 156 12.13 15.05 -7.95
CA LYS A 156 13.03 14.31 -8.84
C LYS A 156 12.43 12.95 -9.15
N PHE A 157 12.17 12.71 -10.43
CA PHE A 157 11.73 11.41 -10.93
C PHE A 157 12.41 11.11 -12.27
N THR A 158 12.52 9.84 -12.57
CA THR A 158 12.85 9.33 -13.90
C THR A 158 11.56 8.91 -14.57
N VAL A 159 11.38 9.26 -15.85
CA VAL A 159 10.22 8.78 -16.61
C VAL A 159 10.39 7.28 -16.85
N PRO A 160 9.45 6.43 -16.39
CA PRO A 160 9.51 4.99 -16.60
C PRO A 160 9.23 4.64 -18.07
N ASP A 161 9.74 3.48 -18.51
CA ASP A 161 9.33 2.90 -19.79
C ASP A 161 7.96 2.24 -19.63
N LEU A 162 6.94 2.85 -20.24
CA LEU A 162 5.54 2.40 -20.20
C LEU A 162 5.08 1.76 -21.51
N SER A 163 6.02 1.31 -22.36
CA SER A 163 5.71 0.67 -23.64
C SER A 163 4.78 -0.53 -23.49
N LEU A 164 4.95 -1.33 -22.42
CA LEU A 164 4.18 -2.53 -22.12
C LEU A 164 3.01 -2.31 -21.14
N SER A 165 2.78 -1.09 -20.67
CA SER A 165 1.69 -0.84 -19.72
C SER A 165 0.36 -0.57 -20.43
N ASP A 166 -0.68 -1.26 -19.95
CA ASP A 166 -2.07 -1.08 -20.39
C ASP A 166 -2.89 -0.19 -19.45
N THR A 167 -2.32 0.28 -18.32
CA THR A 167 -3.02 1.14 -17.37
C THR A 167 -2.82 2.62 -17.69
N SER A 168 -3.83 3.44 -17.38
CA SER A 168 -3.75 4.90 -17.57
C SER A 168 -2.86 5.57 -16.54
N VAL A 169 -2.85 5.09 -15.30
CA VAL A 169 -2.00 5.59 -14.22
C VAL A 169 -0.89 4.58 -13.94
N ASN A 170 0.36 5.07 -13.92
CA ASN A 170 1.56 4.26 -13.73
C ASN A 170 2.52 4.89 -12.73
N ASP A 171 3.33 4.04 -12.09
CA ASP A 171 4.45 4.41 -11.20
C ASP A 171 4.10 5.53 -10.23
N ILE A 172 3.18 5.24 -9.32
CA ILE A 172 2.71 6.21 -8.34
C ILE A 172 3.79 6.37 -7.26
N LEU A 173 4.54 7.46 -7.33
CA LEU A 173 5.57 7.82 -6.37
C LEU A 173 4.97 8.69 -5.27
N ILE A 174 5.42 8.47 -4.03
CA ILE A 174 5.22 9.41 -2.93
C ILE A 174 6.56 9.89 -2.42
N GLN A 175 6.76 11.21 -2.45
CA GLN A 175 7.91 11.90 -1.90
C GLN A 175 7.49 12.62 -0.62
N THR A 176 8.26 12.49 0.46
CA THR A 176 8.04 13.20 1.72
C THR A 176 9.40 13.47 2.39
N VAL A 177 9.37 13.91 3.64
CA VAL A 177 10.55 14.27 4.42
C VAL A 177 10.69 13.33 5.61
N ASP A 178 11.88 12.78 5.82
CA ASP A 178 12.27 12.16 7.08
C ASP A 178 13.41 12.97 7.71
N LYS A 179 13.06 13.71 8.76
CA LYS A 179 13.94 14.69 9.43
C LYS A 179 14.41 15.76 8.44
N ASN A 180 15.67 15.72 8.02
CA ASN A 180 16.25 16.68 7.07
C ASN A 180 16.48 16.07 5.67
N LYS A 181 15.92 14.89 5.39
CA LYS A 181 16.15 14.17 4.13
C LYS A 181 14.84 13.98 3.38
N ILE A 182 14.88 14.23 2.07
CA ILE A 182 13.79 13.84 1.19
C ILE A 182 13.87 12.31 1.00
N ILE A 183 12.76 11.64 1.23
CA ILE A 183 12.59 10.21 0.98
C ILE A 183 11.49 10.01 -0.06
N GLN A 184 11.64 8.99 -0.90
CA GLN A 184 10.68 8.67 -1.94
C GLN A 184 10.52 7.15 -2.05
N THR A 185 9.31 6.70 -2.38
CA THR A 185 9.04 5.30 -2.70
C THR A 185 8.00 5.19 -3.81
N ASN A 186 8.08 4.13 -4.60
CA ASN A 186 7.10 3.77 -5.60
C ASN A 186 6.03 2.88 -4.96
N LEU A 187 4.79 3.39 -4.85
CA LEU A 187 3.65 2.65 -4.30
C LEU A 187 3.23 1.52 -5.23
N THR A 188 3.35 1.68 -6.55
CA THR A 188 3.04 0.62 -7.52
C THR A 188 3.98 -0.58 -7.35
N GLU A 189 5.28 -0.33 -7.23
CA GLU A 189 6.28 -1.37 -6.93
C GLU A 189 6.02 -2.04 -5.58
N LEU A 190 5.75 -1.27 -4.53
CA LEU A 190 5.46 -1.79 -3.19
C LEU A 190 4.28 -2.77 -3.19
N ILE A 191 3.20 -2.48 -3.93
CA ILE A 191 2.06 -3.39 -4.00
C ILE A 191 2.41 -4.65 -4.80
N ASN A 192 3.20 -4.52 -5.87
CA ASN A 192 3.68 -5.67 -6.63
C ASN A 192 4.57 -6.59 -5.78
N GLU A 193 5.45 -6.02 -4.96
CA GLU A 193 6.25 -6.78 -3.99
C GLU A 193 5.37 -7.43 -2.93
N LEU A 194 4.42 -6.70 -2.36
CA LEU A 194 3.48 -7.23 -1.38
C LEU A 194 2.67 -8.41 -1.93
N LYS A 195 2.27 -8.34 -3.21
CA LYS A 195 1.60 -9.44 -3.90
C LYS A 195 2.49 -10.68 -3.97
N LYS A 196 3.77 -10.54 -4.36
CA LYS A 196 4.73 -11.67 -4.36
C LYS A 196 4.93 -12.27 -2.97
N ILE A 197 4.99 -11.43 -1.93
CA ILE A 197 5.10 -11.88 -0.54
C ILE A 197 3.85 -12.67 -0.14
N CYS A 198 2.66 -12.19 -0.53
CA CYS A 198 1.39 -12.86 -0.28
C CYS A 198 1.33 -14.22 -0.98
N GLU A 199 1.66 -14.29 -2.27
CA GLU A 199 1.69 -15.55 -3.03
C GLU A 199 2.65 -16.58 -2.40
N ALA A 200 3.84 -16.15 -1.98
CA ALA A 200 4.80 -17.01 -1.30
C ALA A 200 4.30 -17.49 0.07
N MET A 201 3.62 -16.62 0.83
CA MET A 201 3.00 -16.98 2.11
C MET A 201 1.88 -17.99 1.94
N GLU A 202 0.99 -17.76 0.98
CA GLU A 202 -0.12 -18.67 0.64
C GLU A 202 0.40 -20.03 0.17
N GLY A 203 1.45 -20.04 -0.65
CA GLY A 203 2.11 -21.27 -1.10
C GLY A 203 2.67 -22.08 0.07
N LYS A 204 3.35 -21.43 1.02
CA LYS A 204 3.85 -22.09 2.24
C LYS A 204 2.71 -22.64 3.09
N LEU A 205 1.66 -21.84 3.31
CA LEU A 205 0.49 -22.26 4.07
C LEU A 205 -0.19 -23.48 3.42
N GLN A 206 -0.34 -23.46 2.10
CA GLN A 206 -0.92 -24.56 1.34
C GLN A 206 -0.07 -25.83 1.44
N SER A 207 1.27 -25.72 1.40
CA SER A 207 2.17 -26.87 1.61
C SER A 207 1.96 -27.48 2.99
N VAL A 208 1.99 -26.65 4.04
CA VAL A 208 1.79 -27.12 5.43
C VAL A 208 0.44 -27.82 5.58
N CYS A 209 -0.62 -27.29 4.97
CA CYS A 209 -1.93 -27.93 4.97
C CYS A 209 -1.90 -29.29 4.30
N ASN A 210 -1.26 -29.41 3.14
CA ASN A 210 -1.17 -30.66 2.39
C ASN A 210 -0.34 -31.70 3.17
N ASP A 211 0.81 -31.31 3.70
CA ASP A 211 1.74 -32.19 4.42
C ASP A 211 1.11 -32.75 5.71
N ASN A 212 0.20 -32.00 6.33
CA ASN A 212 -0.49 -32.37 7.56
C ASN A 212 -1.94 -32.83 7.34
N ASN A 213 -2.38 -33.00 6.09
CA ASN A 213 -3.77 -33.34 5.73
C ASN A 213 -4.84 -32.43 6.37
N LEU A 214 -4.53 -31.13 6.53
CA LEU A 214 -5.45 -30.16 7.09
C LEU A 214 -6.53 -29.79 6.07
N LYS A 215 -7.79 -29.93 6.48
CA LYS A 215 -8.94 -29.56 5.65
C LYS A 215 -9.18 -28.06 5.70
N LYS A 216 -9.30 -27.43 4.52
CA LYS A 216 -9.80 -26.06 4.37
C LYS A 216 -11.19 -25.94 4.99
N CYS A 217 -11.49 -24.77 5.54
CA CYS A 217 -12.79 -24.50 6.16
C CYS A 217 -13.38 -23.22 5.58
N ASP A 218 -14.67 -23.26 5.28
CA ASP A 218 -15.43 -22.09 4.88
C ASP A 218 -15.86 -21.32 6.14
N TRP A 219 -15.26 -20.14 6.33
CA TRP A 219 -15.54 -19.27 7.47
C TRP A 219 -16.64 -18.24 7.19
N SER A 220 -17.34 -18.29 6.06
CA SER A 220 -18.27 -17.23 5.62
C SER A 220 -19.36 -16.88 6.65
N SER A 221 -19.77 -17.82 7.51
CA SER A 221 -20.76 -17.56 8.58
C SER A 221 -20.20 -16.90 9.84
N ARG A 222 -18.87 -16.86 10.00
CA ARG A 222 -18.16 -16.33 11.18
C ARG A 222 -17.21 -15.18 10.84
N LYS A 223 -16.89 -15.01 9.56
CA LYS A 223 -15.99 -13.98 9.02
C LYS A 223 -16.80 -12.71 8.73
N ASP A 224 -16.24 -11.56 9.07
CA ASP A 224 -16.78 -10.23 8.75
C ASP A 224 -18.25 -10.02 9.16
N ILE A 225 -18.64 -10.52 10.34
CA ILE A 225 -20.03 -10.49 10.82
C ILE A 225 -20.42 -9.16 11.47
N LEU A 226 -21.67 -8.73 11.24
CA LEU A 226 -22.29 -7.62 11.95
C LEU A 226 -23.21 -8.16 13.07
N ILE A 227 -22.90 -7.83 14.32
CA ILE A 227 -23.75 -8.18 15.47
C ILE A 227 -24.61 -6.97 15.82
N ILE A 228 -25.93 -7.10 15.70
CA ILE A 228 -26.90 -6.07 16.10
C ILE A 228 -27.42 -6.43 17.49
N MET A 229 -26.93 -5.72 18.51
CA MET A 229 -27.45 -5.83 19.87
C MET A 229 -28.67 -4.93 20.03
N LYS A 230 -29.82 -5.50 20.36
CA LYS A 230 -31.00 -4.73 20.77
C LYS A 230 -30.87 -4.42 22.26
N SER A 231 -30.95 -3.14 22.62
CA SER A 231 -31.10 -2.66 23.99
C SER A 231 -32.49 -2.99 24.52
#